data_AF-A0A6G7J386-F1
#
_entry.id   AF-A0A6G7J386-F1
#
_cell.length_a   1.000
_cell.length_b   1.000
_cell.length_c   1.000
_cell.angle_alpha   90.00
_cell.angle_beta   90.00
_cell.angle_gamma   90.00
#
_symmetry.space_group_name_H-M   'P 1'
#
loop_
_entity.id
_entity.type
_entity.pdbx_description
1 polymer ?
#
loop_
_entity_poly.entity_id
_entity_poly.type
_entity_poly.pdbx_seq_one_letter_code
_entity_poly.pdbx_strand_id
1 'polypeptide(L)'
;MKARFLKLVLPAFAILLAVGLAFATENKPVPKIGYYEHPALGWQEVTVDDNCGESGSIACTAFGQQVYSEPNDESTPLMREL
;
A
#
# COMPACT_ATOMS: atom_id res chain seq x y z
N MET A 1 -43.02 -15.92 22.98
CA MET A 1 -42.87 -15.04 21.78
C MET A 1 -41.46 -14.47 21.55
N LYS A 2 -40.56 -14.40 22.56
CA LYS A 2 -39.19 -13.83 22.41
C LYS A 2 -38.28 -14.52 21.37
N ALA A 3 -38.43 -15.84 21.17
CA ALA A 3 -37.60 -16.59 20.21
C ALA A 3 -37.91 -16.32 18.73
N ARG A 4 -39.08 -15.75 18.39
CA ARG A 4 -39.45 -15.45 16.98
C ARG A 4 -38.76 -14.18 16.48
N PHE A 5 -38.56 -13.20 17.37
CA PHE A 5 -37.83 -11.96 17.05
C PHE A 5 -36.36 -12.23 16.74
N LEU A 6 -35.74 -13.12 17.52
CA LEU A 6 -34.34 -13.50 17.30
C LEU A 6 -34.12 -14.16 15.93
N LYS A 7 -35.09 -14.95 15.45
CA LYS A 7 -35.03 -15.57 14.11
C LYS A 7 -35.09 -14.58 12.95
N LEU A 8 -35.58 -13.36 13.17
CA LEU A 8 -35.68 -12.33 12.13
C LEU A 8 -34.50 -11.35 12.19
N VAL A 9 -34.03 -11.02 13.40
CA VAL A 9 -32.91 -10.09 13.59
C VAL A 9 -31.56 -10.74 13.28
N LEU A 10 -31.39 -12.03 13.61
CA LEU A 10 -30.14 -12.75 13.39
C LEU A 10 -29.70 -12.81 11.90
N PRO A 11 -30.56 -13.16 10.92
CA PRO A 11 -30.16 -13.16 9.51
C PRO A 11 -29.91 -11.74 8.98
N ALA A 12 -30.66 -10.74 9.44
CA ALA A 12 -30.45 -9.36 9.04
C ALA A 12 -29.07 -8.85 9.50
N PHE A 13 -28.68 -9.14 10.74
CA PHE A 13 -27.34 -8.83 11.24
C PHE A 13 -26.24 -9.58 10.49
N ALA A 14 -26.45 -10.86 10.17
CA ALA A 14 -25.48 -11.63 9.40
C ALA A 14 -25.23 -11.03 8.01
N ILE A 15 -26.28 -10.55 7.34
CA ILE A 15 -26.16 -9.88 6.03
C ILE A 15 -25.43 -8.54 6.17
N LEU A 16 -25.80 -7.72 7.17
CA LEU A 16 -25.14 -6.44 7.42
C LEU A 16 -23.65 -6.61 7.76
N LEU A 17 -23.32 -7.63 8.54
CA LEU A 17 -21.95 -7.94 8.93
C LEU A 17 -21.14 -8.48 7.75
N ALA A 18 -21.74 -9.33 6.91
CA ALA A 18 -21.10 -9.82 5.68
C ALA A 18 -20.80 -8.69 4.69
N VAL A 19 -21.74 -7.75 4.50
CA VAL A 19 -21.52 -6.58 3.63
C VAL A 19 -20.51 -5.62 4.25
N GLY A 20 -20.54 -5.40 5.57
CA GLY A 20 -19.58 -4.53 6.26
C GLY A 20 -18.14 -5.05 6.18
N LEU A 21 -17.94 -6.36 6.32
CA LEU A 21 -16.63 -6.99 6.18
C LEU A 21 -16.08 -6.91 4.75
N ALA A 22 -16.95 -6.94 3.73
CA ALA A 22 -16.52 -6.86 2.33
C ALA A 22 -15.83 -5.53 1.98
N PHE A 23 -16.16 -4.42 2.66
CA PHE A 23 -15.56 -3.11 2.43
C PHE A 23 -14.41 -2.76 3.40
N ALA A 24 -14.25 -3.50 4.50
CA ALA A 24 -13.18 -3.22 5.47
C ALA A 24 -11.78 -3.66 5.00
N THR A 25 -11.69 -4.42 3.90
CA THR A 25 -10.42 -4.98 3.40
C THR A 25 -9.73 -4.13 2.33
N GLU A 26 -10.21 -2.92 2.03
CA GLU A 26 -9.47 -2.03 1.13
C GLU A 26 -8.21 -1.53 1.84
N ASN A 27 -7.07 -2.13 1.48
CA ASN A 27 -5.74 -1.66 1.85
C ASN A 27 -5.55 -0.28 1.20
N LYS A 28 -5.64 0.79 1.99
CA LYS A 28 -5.35 2.13 1.48
C LYS A 28 -3.85 2.19 1.18
N PRO A 29 -3.43 2.49 -0.05
CA PRO A 29 -2.01 2.62 -0.33
C PRO A 29 -1.45 3.76 0.51
N VAL A 30 -0.50 3.43 1.39
CA VAL A 30 0.19 4.43 2.18
C VAL A 30 1.28 5.02 1.29
N PRO A 31 1.20 6.33 0.94
CA PRO A 31 2.22 6.95 0.12
C PRO A 31 3.57 6.84 0.85
N LYS A 32 4.56 6.28 0.17
CA LYS A 32 5.92 6.16 0.68
C LYS A 32 6.79 7.25 0.07
N ILE A 33 7.77 7.69 0.84
CA ILE A 33 8.80 8.61 0.37
C ILE A 33 9.98 7.76 -0.09
N GLY A 34 10.52 8.07 -1.27
CA GLY A 34 11.77 7.52 -1.77
C GLY A 34 12.63 8.62 -2.38
N TYR A 35 13.86 8.27 -2.73
CA TYR A 35 14.86 9.22 -3.23
C TYR A 35 15.45 8.74 -4.54
N TYR A 36 15.64 9.64 -5.49
CA TYR A 36 16.36 9.34 -6.74
C TYR A 36 17.47 10.37 -6.96
N GLU A 37 18.55 9.96 -7.62
CA GLU A 37 19.69 10.83 -7.86
C GLU A 37 19.55 11.55 -9.20
N HIS A 38 19.12 12.81 -9.20
CA HIS A 38 19.02 13.61 -10.42
C HIS A 38 20.41 14.07 -10.90
N PRO A 39 20.76 13.92 -12.20
CA PRO A 39 22.13 14.14 -12.70
C PRO A 39 22.68 15.56 -12.51
N ALA A 40 21.80 16.56 -12.40
CA ALA A 40 22.20 17.96 -12.21
C ALA A 40 21.86 18.53 -10.82
N LEU A 41 20.96 17.88 -10.08
CA LEU A 41 20.41 18.41 -8.82
C LEU A 41 20.80 17.56 -7.61
N GLY A 42 21.42 16.40 -7.84
CA GLY A 42 21.71 15.41 -6.81
C GLY A 42 20.44 14.71 -6.33
N TRP A 43 20.47 14.22 -5.10
CA TRP A 43 19.36 13.51 -4.48
C TRP A 43 18.08 14.35 -4.40
N GLN A 44 16.98 13.79 -4.87
CA GLN A 44 15.65 14.40 -4.86
C GLN A 44 14.64 13.45 -4.24
N GLU A 45 13.71 14.01 -3.48
CA GLU A 45 12.60 13.29 -2.87
C GLU A 45 11.47 13.06 -3.90
N VAL A 46 10.86 11.88 -3.87
CA VAL A 46 9.70 11.55 -4.69
C VAL A 46 8.73 10.66 -3.90
N THR A 47 7.43 10.90 -4.09
CA THR A 47 6.40 9.99 -3.57
C THR A 47 6.31 8.76 -4.47
N VAL A 48 6.49 7.59 -3.88
CA VAL A 48 6.36 6.30 -4.56
C VAL A 48 5.15 5.53 -4.07
N ASP A 49 4.75 4.58 -4.91
CA ASP A 49 3.67 3.63 -4.64
C ASP A 49 4.00 2.75 -3.42
N ASP A 50 2.98 2.28 -2.71
CA ASP A 50 3.15 1.48 -1.49
C ASP A 50 3.84 0.13 -1.76
N ASN A 51 3.73 -0.35 -3.00
CA ASN A 51 4.37 -1.56 -3.51
C ASN A 51 5.87 -1.43 -3.74
N CYS A 52 6.44 -0.21 -3.60
CA CYS A 52 7.89 -0.01 -3.58
C CYS A 52 8.42 -0.24 -2.16
N GLY A 53 9.13 -1.35 -1.98
CA GLY A 53 9.76 -1.77 -0.72
C GLY A 53 11.21 -2.20 -0.92
N GLU A 54 11.82 -2.79 0.09
CA GLU A 54 13.20 -3.30 0.00
C GLU A 54 13.28 -4.71 -0.60
N SER A 55 12.12 -5.33 -0.86
CA SER A 55 11.98 -6.65 -1.47
C SER A 55 11.35 -6.55 -2.85
N GLY A 56 11.68 -7.50 -3.71
CA GLY A 56 11.06 -7.65 -5.02
C GLY A 56 12.05 -7.98 -6.10
N SER A 57 11.57 -7.95 -7.34
CA SER A 57 12.36 -8.29 -8.53
C SER A 57 12.36 -7.20 -9.60
N ILE A 58 11.47 -6.21 -9.48
CA ILE A 58 11.35 -5.09 -10.42
C ILE A 58 11.81 -3.80 -9.75
N ALA A 59 12.74 -3.10 -10.38
CA ALA A 59 13.21 -1.80 -9.95
C ALA A 59 12.07 -0.77 -9.87
N CYS A 60 11.92 -0.11 -8.72
CA CYS A 60 11.10 1.10 -8.64
C CYS A 60 11.85 2.27 -9.29
N THR A 61 11.23 2.91 -10.28
CA THR A 61 11.84 4.03 -10.99
C THR A 61 10.98 5.29 -10.93
N ALA A 62 11.63 6.43 -10.77
CA ALA A 62 11.05 7.76 -10.90
C ALA A 62 11.80 8.48 -12.02
N PHE A 63 11.08 8.98 -13.03
CA PHE A 63 11.69 9.66 -14.18
C PHE A 63 12.77 8.82 -14.90
N GLY A 64 12.63 7.49 -14.89
CA GLY A 64 13.60 6.55 -15.47
C GLY A 64 14.83 6.27 -14.61
N GLN A 65 14.88 6.80 -13.39
CA GLN A 65 15.98 6.62 -12.44
C GLN A 65 15.54 5.72 -11.28
N GLN A 66 16.46 4.90 -10.77
CA GLN A 66 16.21 4.02 -9.63
C GLN A 66 15.87 4.85 -8.38
N VAL A 67 14.88 4.38 -7.62
CA VAL A 67 14.50 4.97 -6.33
C VAL A 67 15.13 4.19 -5.19
N TYR A 68 15.56 4.89 -4.14
CA TYR A 68 16.26 4.40 -2.98
C TYR A 68 15.53 4.78 -1.69
N SER A 69 15.80 4.06 -0.60
CA SER A 69 15.20 4.33 0.71
C SER A 69 15.74 5.61 1.37
N GLU A 70 16.96 6.02 1.02
CA GLU A 70 17.66 7.17 1.58
C GLU A 70 18.45 7.92 0.49
N PRO A 71 18.73 9.23 0.66
CA PRO A 71 19.48 10.03 -0.29
C PRO A 71 21.01 9.84 -0.13
N ASN A 72 21.51 8.62 -0.31
CA ASN A 72 22.93 8.30 -0.24
C ASN A 72 23.31 7.12 -1.16
N ASP A 73 24.60 7.04 -1.53
CA ASP A 73 25.10 6.05 -2.51
C ASP A 73 25.13 4.60 -1.96
N GLU A 74 25.08 4.44 -0.64
CA GLU A 74 25.04 3.14 0.05
C GLU A 74 23.60 2.67 0.32
N SER A 75 22.61 3.44 -0.15
CA SER A 75 21.21 3.21 0.17
C SER A 75 20.67 1.94 -0.49
N THR A 76 19.66 1.35 0.15
CA THR A 76 18.99 0.17 -0.38
C THR A 76 18.07 0.58 -1.53
N PRO A 77 18.22 -0.01 -2.73
CA PRO A 77 17.33 0.29 -3.85
C PRO A 77 15.93 -0.27 -3.57
N LEU A 78 14.91 0.55 -3.83
CA LEU A 78 13.52 0.13 -3.72
C LEU A 78 13.11 -0.72 -4.92
N MET A 79 12.45 -1.84 -4.63
CA MET A 79 11.97 -2.84 -5.56
C MET A 79 10.47 -3.04 -5.36
N ARG A 80 9.79 -3.56 -6.38
CA ARG A 80 8.40 -4.01 -6.31
C ARG A 80 8.27 -5.47 -6.73
N GLU A 81 7.24 -6.10 -6.22
CA GLU A 81 6.83 -7.45 -6.60
C GLU A 81 6.15 -7.44 -7.99
N LEU A 82 6.11 -8.62 -8.61
CA LEU A 82 5.57 -8.87 -9.96
C LEU A 82 4.03 -8.80 -10.00
#